data_AF-A0A7V3AUK1-F1
#
_entry.id   AF-A0A7V3AUK1-F1
#
_cell.length_a   1.000
_cell.length_b   1.000
_cell.length_c   1.000
_cell.angle_alpha   90.00
_cell.angle_beta   90.00
_cell.angle_gamma   90.00
#
_symmetry.space_group_name_H-M   'P 1'
#
loop_
_entity.id
_entity.type
_entity.pdbx_description
1 polymer ?
#
loop_
_entity_poly.entity_id
_entity_poly.type
_entity_poly.pdbx_seq_one_letter_code
_entity_poly.pdbx_strand_id
1 'polypeptide(L)' 'MSVAVAAKTGTAQVPKKGCSDCYNIWISAFAPYEDPKIVLIIMLEDVEGKLSGVVVPVAKEILNWYFSK' A
#
# COMPACT_ATOMS: atom_id res chain seq x y z
N MET A 1 8.70 14.27 -13.48
CA MET A 1 8.53 13.14 -14.41
C MET A 1 7.50 12.20 -13.84
N SER A 2 6.61 11.64 -14.66
CA SER A 2 5.71 10.56 -14.21
C SER A 2 6.43 9.22 -14.32
N VAL A 3 6.48 8.46 -13.23
CA VAL A 3 7.01 7.09 -13.22
C VAL A 3 5.84 6.13 -13.30
N ALA A 4 5.87 5.19 -14.26
CA ALA A 4 4.88 4.13 -14.35
C ALA A 4 5.11 3.13 -13.20
N VAL A 5 4.04 2.83 -12.45
CA VAL A 5 4.09 1.95 -11.26
C VAL A 5 3.04 0.86 -11.43
N ALA A 6 3.43 -0.40 -11.23
CA ALA A 6 2.47 -1.47 -10.98
C ALA A 6 2.26 -1.62 -9.48
N ALA A 7 1.01 -1.75 -9.07
CA ALA A 7 0.67 -1.97 -7.68
C ALA A 7 -0.56 -2.88 -7.54
N LYS A 8 -0.60 -3.61 -6.43
CA LYS A 8 -1.77 -4.37 -6.01
C LYS A 8 -2.07 -4.10 -4.55
N THR A 9 -3.32 -3.76 -4.28
CA THR A 9 -3.85 -3.64 -2.92
C THR A 9 -4.35 -4.98 -2.41
N GLY A 10 -4.30 -5.17 -1.10
CA GLY A 10 -4.86 -6.31 -0.40
C GLY A 10 -5.55 -5.87 0.90
N THR A 11 -6.51 -6.68 1.33
CA THR A 11 -7.26 -6.48 2.56
C THR A 11 -7.58 -7.85 3.13
N ALA A 12 -7.26 -8.07 4.40
CA ALA A 12 -7.60 -9.29 5.13
C ALA A 12 -8.30 -8.88 6.42
N GLN A 13 -9.49 -9.43 6.65
CA GLN A 13 -10.14 -9.29 7.95
C GLN A 13 -9.34 -10.08 8.98
N VAL A 14 -9.10 -9.48 10.15
CA VAL A 14 -8.33 -10.10 11.22
C VAL A 14 -9.19 -10.23 12.49
N PRO A 15 -9.21 -11.40 13.14
CA PRO A 15 -9.92 -11.57 14.39
C PRO A 15 -9.17 -10.82 15.51
N LYS A 16 -9.78 -9.76 16.04
CA LYS A 16 -9.24 -8.99 17.17
C LYS A 16 -10.28 -8.81 18.27
N LYS A 17 -9.89 -9.09 19.52
CA LYS A 17 -10.78 -8.92 20.68
C LYS A 17 -11.17 -7.46 20.81
N GLY A 18 -12.48 -7.18 20.82
CA GLY A 18 -13.00 -5.81 20.89
C GLY A 18 -13.05 -5.07 19.54
N CYS A 19 -12.75 -5.75 18.43
CA CYS A 19 -12.88 -5.18 17.08
C CYS A 19 -13.35 -6.25 16.09
N SER A 20 -14.65 -6.27 15.80
CA SER A 20 -15.28 -7.23 14.85
C SER A 20 -14.90 -6.95 13.40
N ASP A 21 -14.56 -5.69 13.11
CA ASP A 21 -14.31 -5.17 11.77
C ASP A 21 -12.90 -4.62 11.64
N CYS A 22 -11.92 -5.34 12.19
CA CYS A 22 -10.51 -5.02 12.00
C CYS A 22 -9.95 -5.70 10.75
N TYR A 23 -9.11 -4.97 10.03
CA TYR A 23 -8.51 -5.42 8.79
C TYR A 23 -7.02 -5.07 8.73
N ASN A 24 -6.22 -6.01 8.24
CA ASN A 24 -4.91 -5.69 7.70
C ASN A 24 -5.08 -5.24 6.26
N ILE A 25 -4.54 -4.07 5.94
CA ILE A 25 -4.64 -3.45 4.61
C ILE A 25 -3.23 -3.23 4.12
N TRP A 26 -2.94 -3.63 2.89
CA TRP A 26 -1.60 -3.45 2.33
C TRP A 26 -1.62 -3.07 0.86
N ILE A 27 -0.48 -2.58 0.41
CA ILE A 27 -0.17 -2.37 -0.99
C ILE A 27 1.23 -2.92 -1.26
N SER A 28 1.35 -3.69 -2.34
CA SER A 28 2.62 -4.11 -2.91
C SER A 28 2.77 -3.40 -4.24
N ALA A 29 3.88 -2.71 -4.44
CA ALA A 29 4.16 -1.96 -5.66
C ALA A 29 5.61 -2.16 -6.11
N PHE A 30 5.83 -2.09 -7.43
CA PHE A 30 7.18 -2.00 -7.99
C PHE A 30 7.24 -0.92 -9.06
N ALA A 31 8.42 -0.30 -9.19
CA ALA A 31 8.62 0.83 -10.09
C ALA A 31 10.09 0.99 -10.52
N PRO A 32 10.37 1.55 -11.71
CA PRO A 32 9.45 1.75 -12.84
C PRO A 32 8.86 0.41 -13.36
N TYR A 33 7.73 0.47 -14.07
CA TYR A 33 7.04 -0.74 -14.56
C TYR A 33 7.90 -1.62 -15.47
N GLU A 34 8.58 -1.02 -16.46
CA GLU A 34 9.33 -1.76 -17.48
C GLU A 34 10.71 -2.26 -17.00
N ASP A 35 11.38 -1.52 -16.13
CA ASP A 35 12.71 -1.86 -15.57
C ASP A 35 12.75 -1.56 -14.07
N PRO A 36 12.19 -2.45 -13.22
CA PRO A 36 11.99 -2.19 -11.80
C PRO A 36 13.29 -1.96 -11.03
N LYS A 37 13.33 -0.89 -10.23
CA LYS A 37 14.47 -0.53 -9.35
C LYS A 37 14.15 -0.64 -7.87
N ILE A 38 12.87 -0.61 -7.51
CA ILE A 38 12.38 -0.72 -6.14
C ILE A 38 11.11 -1.56 -6.09
N VAL A 39 11.00 -2.35 -5.01
CA VAL A 39 9.75 -2.97 -4.56
C VAL A 39 9.39 -2.35 -3.21
N LEU A 40 8.16 -1.87 -3.08
CA LEU A 40 7.61 -1.24 -1.89
C LEU A 40 6.43 -2.07 -1.39
N ILE A 41 6.47 -2.45 -0.11
CA ILE A 41 5.35 -3.10 0.57
C ILE A 41 5.02 -2.26 1.80
N ILE A 42 3.76 -1.84 1.92
CA ILE A 42 3.25 -1.09 3.06
C ILE A 42 2.07 -1.86 3.63
N MET A 43 2.06 -2.09 4.94
CA MET A 43 0.96 -2.71 5.65
C MET A 43 0.50 -1.80 6.79
N LEU A 44 -0.81 -1.62 6.89
CA LEU A 44 -1.50 -1.06 8.04
C LEU A 44 -2.22 -2.21 8.73
N GLU A 45 -1.91 -2.43 10.00
CA GLU A 45 -2.44 -3.52 10.79
C GLU A 45 -3.62 -3.06 11.64
N ASP A 46 -4.58 -3.97 11.87
CA ASP A 46 -5.72 -3.76 12.76
C ASP A 46 -6.53 -2.46 12.50
N VAL A 47 -6.67 -2.08 11.23
CA VAL A 47 -7.47 -0.91 10.85
C VAL A 47 -8.95 -1.24 11.04
N GLU A 48 -9.63 -0.43 11.84
CA GLU A 48 -11.08 -0.55 12.04
C GLU A 48 -11.85 -0.03 10.80
N GLY A 49 -12.75 -0.86 10.27
CA GLY A 49 -13.56 -0.56 9.09
C GLY A 49 -12.87 -0.89 7.75
N LYS A 50 -13.65 -0.81 6.65
CA LYS A 50 -13.18 -1.14 5.29
C LYS A 50 -12.60 0.07 4.57
N LEU A 51 -11.33 0.37 4.82
CA LEU A 51 -10.61 1.53 4.24
C LEU A 51 -9.50 1.13 3.26
N SER A 52 -9.71 0.10 2.44
CA SER A 52 -8.65 -0.52 1.61
C SER A 52 -7.89 0.44 0.66
N GLY A 53 -8.50 1.59 0.32
CA GLY A 53 -7.88 2.62 -0.51
C GLY A 53 -6.88 3.55 0.21
N VAL A 54 -6.85 3.54 1.56
CA VAL A 54 -6.04 4.49 2.34
C VAL A 54 -4.53 4.33 2.13
N VAL A 55 -4.08 3.12 1.76
CA VAL A 55 -2.65 2.81 1.55
C VAL A 55 -2.11 3.32 0.21
N VAL A 56 -2.99 3.61 -0.76
CA VAL A 56 -2.60 4.06 -2.11
C VAL A 56 -1.91 5.44 -2.10
N PRO A 57 -2.47 6.50 -1.47
CA PRO A 57 -1.79 7.80 -1.42
C PRO A 57 -0.44 7.73 -0.69
N VAL A 58 -0.32 6.90 0.35
CA VAL A 58 0.94 6.71 1.08
C VAL A 58 2.03 6.14 0.16
N ALA A 59 1.72 5.08 -0.59
CA ALA A 59 2.67 4.52 -1.57
C ALA A 59 3.05 5.53 -2.65
N LYS A 60 2.09 6.34 -3.12
CA LYS A 60 2.35 7.38 -4.12
C LYS A 60 3.32 8.44 -3.60
N GLU A 61 3.15 8.91 -2.37
CA GLU A 61 4.05 9.91 -1.77
C GLU A 61 5.47 9.37 -1.60
N ILE A 62 5.62 8.14 -1.12
CA ILE A 62 6.94 7.50 -0.95
C ILE A 62 7.65 7.33 -2.29
N LEU A 63 6.95 6.83 -3.31
CA LEU A 63 7.54 6.65 -4.64
C LEU A 63 7.85 7.99 -5.31
N ASN A 64 7.01 9.01 -5.15
CA ASN A 64 7.31 10.36 -5.61
C ASN A 64 8.58 10.90 -4.96
N TRP A 65 8.74 10.74 -3.64
CA TRP A 65 9.96 11.15 -2.95
C TRP A 65 11.18 10.38 -3.47
N TYR A 66 11.08 9.06 -3.62
CA TYR A 66 12.16 8.20 -4.08
C TYR A 66 12.69 8.58 -5.48
N PHE A 67 11.79 8.93 -6.41
CA PHE A 67 12.13 9.33 -7.78
C PHE A 67 12.28 10.85 -7.98
N SER A 68 12.09 11.66 -6.94
CA SER A 68 12.35 13.11 -6.99
C SER A 68 13.83 13.46 -6.83
N LYS A 69 14.65 12.46 -6.51
CA LYS A 69 16.09 12.56 -6.31
C LYS A 69 16.87 12.18 -7.56
#